data_AF-A0A8C8YKY9-F1
#
_entry.id   AF-A0A8C8YKY9-F1
#
_cell.length_a   1.000
_cell.length_b   1.000
_cell.length_c   1.000
_cell.angle_alpha   90.00
_cell.angle_beta   90.00
_cell.angle_gamma   90.00
#
_symmetry.space_group_name_H-M   'P 1'
#
loop_
_entity.id
_entity.type
_entity.pdbx_description
1 polymer ?
#
loop_
_entity_poly.entity_id
_entity_poly.type
_entity_poly.pdbx_seq_one_letter_code
_entity_poly.pdbx_strand_id
1 'polypeptide(L)'
;MESCCAARVGVKVCLKRKVCAQEEKYEIPEGPQRSRLNREQLLPRLFDGCYFYFGGTFIHHPKDNLIKLVTAAGGQVLSRKPKPDSDVTQTINTIAYHARPDSDQCFCTQYIIYEDLSNYRPERVRQGKVWMAPSSWIIDCVMSFELLPLDSR
;
A
#
# COMPACT_ATOMS: atom_id res chain seq x y z
N MET A 1 -7.91 10.38 7.52
CA MET A 1 -8.01 10.71 6.09
C MET A 1 -9.46 10.50 5.69
N GLU A 2 -10.20 11.57 5.44
CA GLU A 2 -11.54 11.49 4.85
C GLU A 2 -11.35 10.94 3.44
N SER A 3 -12.05 9.85 3.11
CA SER A 3 -11.99 9.28 1.76
C SER A 3 -12.78 10.23 0.87
N CYS A 4 -12.10 11.20 0.26
CA CYS A 4 -12.75 12.18 -0.61
C CYS A 4 -13.08 11.49 -1.94
N CYS A 5 -14.16 10.73 -1.97
CA CYS A 5 -14.60 9.93 -3.12
C CYS A 5 -15.36 10.74 -4.18
N ALA A 6 -15.54 12.06 -3.96
CA ALA A 6 -16.38 12.86 -4.84
C ALA A 6 -15.69 13.16 -6.18
N ALA A 7 -16.11 12.47 -7.25
CA ALA A 7 -15.75 12.89 -8.59
C ALA A 7 -16.25 14.31 -8.86
N ARG A 8 -15.54 15.06 -9.72
CA ARG A 8 -15.86 16.44 -10.12
C ARG A 8 -17.31 16.64 -10.58
N VAL A 9 -17.96 15.57 -11.04
CA VAL A 9 -19.39 15.54 -11.42
C VAL A 9 -20.31 15.69 -10.22
N GLY A 10 -20.01 15.05 -9.08
CA GLY A 10 -20.82 15.12 -7.85
C GLY A 10 -20.96 16.54 -7.32
N VAL A 11 -19.86 17.30 -7.29
CA VAL A 11 -19.86 18.72 -6.87
C VAL A 11 -20.82 19.57 -7.72
N LYS A 12 -20.82 19.39 -9.04
CA LYS A 12 -21.72 20.12 -9.94
C LYS A 12 -23.19 19.81 -9.65
N VAL A 13 -23.50 18.55 -9.30
CA VAL A 13 -24.87 18.14 -8.98
C VAL A 13 -25.32 18.74 -7.64
N CYS A 14 -24.45 18.73 -6.63
CA CYS A 14 -24.73 19.35 -5.34
C CYS A 14 -25.04 20.83 -5.48
N LEU A 15 -24.22 21.58 -6.23
CA LEU A 15 -24.41 23.01 -6.47
C LEU A 15 -25.73 23.31 -7.21
N LYS A 16 -26.06 22.53 -8.24
CA LYS A 16 -27.30 22.71 -9.02
C LYS A 16 -28.55 22.41 -8.20
N ARG A 17 -28.53 21.35 -7.39
CA ARG A 17 -29.70 20.89 -6.62
C ARG A 17 -29.79 21.52 -5.23
N LYS A 18 -28.75 22.23 -4.79
CA LYS A 18 -28.60 22.80 -3.44
C LYS A 18 -28.77 21.77 -2.32
N VAL A 19 -28.36 20.53 -2.58
CA VAL A 19 -28.41 19.42 -1.62
C VAL A 19 -27.12 18.63 -1.69
N CYS A 20 -26.77 17.93 -0.61
CA CYS A 20 -25.73 16.92 -0.65
C CYS A 20 -26.24 15.74 -1.49
N ALA A 21 -25.67 15.54 -2.68
CA ALA A 21 -26.04 14.43 -3.54
C ALA A 21 -25.46 13.13 -2.96
N GLN A 22 -26.18 12.03 -3.15
CA GLN A 22 -25.72 10.70 -2.76
C GLN A 22 -24.35 10.38 -3.41
N GLU A 23 -23.33 10.19 -2.58
CA GLU A 23 -21.92 10.13 -3.01
C GLU A 23 -21.62 8.89 -3.86
N GLU A 24 -22.24 7.74 -3.57
CA GLU A 24 -21.97 6.47 -4.26
C GLU A 24 -22.32 6.54 -5.75
N LYS A 25 -23.22 7.44 -6.17
CA LYS A 25 -23.58 7.64 -7.58
C LYS A 25 -22.49 8.34 -8.39
N TYR A 26 -21.54 8.97 -7.71
CA TYR A 26 -20.45 9.75 -8.32
C TYR A 26 -19.09 9.29 -7.83
N GLU A 27 -19.03 8.12 -7.18
CA GLU A 27 -17.82 7.51 -6.69
C GLU A 27 -16.98 6.96 -7.86
N ILE A 28 -15.66 7.08 -7.73
CA ILE A 28 -14.72 6.45 -8.67
C ILE A 28 -14.69 4.93 -8.35
N PRO A 29 -14.94 4.05 -9.34
CA PRO A 29 -14.98 2.61 -9.10
C PRO A 29 -13.61 2.03 -8.76
N GLU A 30 -13.57 0.75 -8.42
CA GLU A 30 -12.36 -0.02 -8.09
C GLU A 30 -11.73 0.37 -6.75
N GLY A 31 -10.46 0.78 -6.73
CA GLY A 31 -9.71 1.00 -5.49
C GLY A 31 -10.39 1.93 -4.48
N PRO A 32 -10.87 3.13 -4.88
CA PRO A 32 -11.57 4.03 -3.95
C PRO A 32 -12.83 3.40 -3.35
N GLN A 33 -13.68 2.78 -4.19
CA GLN A 33 -14.89 2.10 -3.73
C GLN A 33 -14.57 0.93 -2.78
N ARG A 34 -13.58 0.10 -3.12
CA ARG A 34 -13.13 -1.03 -2.28
C ARG A 34 -12.62 -0.54 -0.93
N SER A 35 -11.81 0.51 -0.92
CA SER A 35 -11.27 1.13 0.29
C SER A 35 -12.39 1.68 1.19
N ARG A 36 -13.39 2.35 0.62
CA ARG A 36 -14.55 2.86 1.35
C ARG A 36 -15.33 1.71 2.01
N LEU A 37 -15.70 0.69 1.24
CA LEU A 37 -16.45 -0.47 1.73
C LEU A 37 -15.67 -1.24 2.81
N ASN A 38 -14.36 -1.41 2.64
CA ASN A 38 -13.48 -2.03 3.64
C ASN A 38 -13.54 -1.28 4.98
N ARG A 39 -13.51 0.05 4.93
CA ARG A 39 -13.59 0.89 6.13
C ARG A 39 -14.97 0.85 6.78
N GLU A 40 -16.05 0.84 6.00
CA GLU A 40 -17.42 0.72 6.52
C GLU A 40 -17.63 -0.60 7.28
N GLN A 41 -16.95 -1.66 6.83
CA GLN A 41 -16.92 -2.97 7.49
C GLN A 41 -15.91 -3.05 8.65
N LEU A 42 -15.23 -1.94 8.98
CA LEU A 42 -14.22 -1.87 10.04
C LEU A 42 -13.07 -2.88 9.87
N LEU A 43 -12.75 -3.24 8.63
CA LEU A 43 -11.69 -4.19 8.30
C LEU A 43 -10.29 -3.53 8.39
N PRO A 44 -9.22 -4.33 8.53
CA PRO A 44 -7.85 -3.82 8.55
C PRO A 44 -7.51 -2.93 7.35
N ARG A 45 -6.57 -2.00 7.55
CA ARG A 45 -6.09 -1.14 6.46
C ARG A 45 -5.18 -1.93 5.50
N LEU A 46 -4.99 -1.38 4.30
CA LEU A 46 -4.30 -2.05 3.19
C LEU A 46 -2.96 -2.70 3.56
N PHE A 47 -2.14 -2.01 4.35
CA PHE A 47 -0.81 -2.47 4.75
C PHE A 47 -0.74 -2.86 6.23
N ASP A 48 -1.87 -3.22 6.83
CA ASP A 48 -1.89 -3.75 8.19
C ASP A 48 -1.04 -5.02 8.29
N GLY A 49 -0.15 -5.08 9.30
CA GLY A 49 0.82 -6.17 9.45
C GLY A 49 2.06 -6.09 8.56
N CYS A 50 2.19 -5.06 7.71
CA CYS A 50 3.33 -4.89 6.80
C CYS A 50 4.36 -3.87 7.30
N TYR A 51 5.64 -4.14 7.00
CA TYR A 51 6.80 -3.34 7.41
C TYR A 51 7.60 -2.88 6.20
N PHE A 52 8.01 -1.61 6.18
CA PHE A 52 8.62 -0.98 5.01
C PHE A 52 9.93 -0.30 5.38
N TYR A 53 11.01 -0.66 4.69
CA TYR A 53 12.28 0.04 4.74
C TYR A 53 12.54 0.73 3.40
N PHE A 54 12.75 2.04 3.41
CA PHE A 54 13.04 2.83 2.21
C PHE A 54 14.55 2.95 2.01
N GLY A 55 15.10 2.12 1.12
CA GLY A 55 16.52 2.04 0.82
C GLY A 55 16.93 2.92 -0.36
N GLY A 56 18.03 3.67 -0.19
CA GLY A 56 18.60 4.50 -1.26
C GLY A 56 17.94 5.87 -1.39
N THR A 57 18.12 6.48 -2.57
CA THR A 57 17.62 7.81 -2.93
C THR A 57 16.31 7.73 -3.69
N PHE A 58 15.41 8.66 -3.42
CA PHE A 58 14.10 8.77 -4.05
C PHE A 58 13.94 10.14 -4.68
N ILE A 59 13.93 10.20 -6.00
CA ILE A 59 13.88 11.42 -6.81
C ILE A 59 12.48 11.64 -7.38
N HIS A 60 11.87 10.59 -7.93
CA HIS A 60 10.60 10.63 -8.64
C HIS A 60 9.41 10.44 -7.70
N HIS A 61 9.56 9.53 -6.74
CA HIS A 61 8.57 9.32 -5.68
C HIS A 61 9.14 9.82 -4.35
N PRO A 62 8.93 11.10 -3.97
CA PRO A 62 9.55 11.66 -2.76
C PRO A 62 9.34 10.77 -1.55
N LYS A 63 10.44 10.42 -0.86
CA LYS A 63 10.44 9.47 0.26
C LYS A 63 9.39 9.83 1.33
N ASP A 64 9.26 11.12 1.65
CA ASP A 64 8.29 11.59 2.65
C ASP A 64 6.84 11.32 2.23
N ASN A 65 6.52 11.38 0.93
CA ASN A 65 5.19 11.05 0.43
C ASN A 65 4.93 9.55 0.54
N LEU A 66 5.91 8.71 0.20
CA LEU A 66 5.80 7.26 0.36
C LEU A 66 5.61 6.86 1.83
N ILE A 67 6.35 7.49 2.75
CA ILE A 67 6.21 7.28 4.20
C ILE A 67 4.79 7.66 4.66
N LYS A 68 4.27 8.81 4.22
CA LYS A 68 2.91 9.25 4.54
C LYS A 68 1.86 8.27 4.00
N LEU A 69 2.03 7.78 2.77
CA LEU A 69 1.14 6.80 2.16
C LEU A 69 1.12 5.49 2.95
N VAL A 70 2.30 4.92 3.21
CA VAL A 70 2.43 3.67 3.98
C VAL A 70 1.80 3.81 5.36
N THR A 71 2.11 4.89 6.07
CA THR A 71 1.59 5.14 7.42
C THR A 71 0.07 5.32 7.41
N ALA A 72 -0.48 6.05 6.43
CA ALA A 72 -1.93 6.23 6.29
C ALA A 72 -2.65 4.92 5.96
N ALA A 73 -2.01 4.04 5.19
CA ALA A 73 -2.49 2.71 4.84
C ALA A 73 -2.23 1.64 5.92
N GLY A 74 -1.69 2.01 7.09
CA GLY A 74 -1.52 1.12 8.24
C GLY A 74 -0.19 0.35 8.31
N GLY A 75 0.73 0.59 7.38
CA GLY A 75 2.06 -0.03 7.39
C GLY A 75 3.02 0.66 8.35
N GLN A 76 4.04 -0.09 8.80
CA GLN A 76 5.07 0.41 9.72
C GLN A 76 6.38 0.70 8.99
N VAL A 77 6.98 1.87 9.26
CA VAL A 77 8.27 2.25 8.65
C VAL A 77 9.43 1.81 9.53
N LEU A 78 10.34 1.03 8.97
CA LEU A 78 11.57 0.58 9.61
C LEU A 78 12.66 1.64 9.47
N SER A 79 13.30 1.98 10.59
CA SER A 79 14.46 2.89 10.60
C SER A 79 15.77 2.23 10.15
N ARG A 80 15.83 0.90 10.21
CA ARG A 80 17.00 0.09 9.86
C ARG A 80 16.63 -0.94 8.80
N LYS A 81 17.58 -1.24 7.92
CA LYS A 81 17.40 -2.27 6.89
C LYS A 81 17.16 -3.63 7.57
N PRO A 82 16.06 -4.34 7.25
CA PRO A 82 15.83 -5.68 7.78
C PRO A 82 16.90 -6.63 7.25
N LYS A 83 17.42 -7.46 8.14
CA LYS A 83 18.42 -8.49 7.82
C LYS A 83 17.68 -9.83 7.69
N PRO A 84 17.69 -10.50 6.53
CA PRO A 84 16.93 -11.75 6.33
C PRO A 84 17.30 -12.88 7.30
N ASP A 85 18.52 -12.84 7.82
CA ASP A 85 19.16 -13.80 8.70
C ASP A 85 19.06 -13.45 10.19
N SER A 86 18.44 -12.32 10.57
CA SER A 86 18.34 -11.96 11.99
C SER A 86 17.13 -12.59 12.68
N ASP A 87 17.32 -13.00 13.94
CA ASP A 87 16.24 -13.54 14.79
C ASP A 87 15.03 -12.59 14.85
N VAL A 88 15.27 -11.27 14.85
CA VAL A 88 14.21 -10.25 14.85
C VAL A 88 13.34 -10.33 13.60
N THR A 89 13.91 -10.50 12.41
CA THR A 89 13.08 -10.57 11.18
C THR A 89 12.40 -11.92 11.03
N GLN A 90 13.00 -12.98 11.61
CA GLN A 90 12.46 -14.34 11.58
C GLN A 90 11.32 -14.55 12.59
N THR A 91 11.36 -13.87 13.74
CA THR A 91 10.33 -13.94 14.79
C THR A 91 9.07 -13.13 14.50
N ILE A 92 9.10 -12.24 13.49
CA ILE A 92 7.90 -11.50 13.03
C ILE A 92 6.88 -12.51 12.46
N ASN A 93 5.75 -12.65 13.15
CA ASN A 93 4.64 -13.54 12.80
C ASN A 93 3.35 -12.76 12.51
N THR A 94 3.47 -11.50 12.08
CA THR A 94 2.35 -10.70 11.60
C THR A 94 1.83 -11.25 10.28
N ILE A 95 0.52 -11.21 10.10
CA ILE A 95 -0.15 -11.63 8.86
C ILE A 95 -0.64 -10.39 8.13
N ALA A 96 -0.39 -10.30 6.83
CA ALA A 96 -0.95 -9.25 5.99
C ALA A 96 -2.37 -9.61 5.58
N TYR A 97 -3.38 -8.92 6.14
CA TYR A 97 -4.80 -9.22 5.90
C TYR A 97 -5.20 -9.15 4.43
N HIS A 98 -4.64 -8.20 3.68
CA HIS A 98 -4.93 -7.98 2.26
C HIS A 98 -4.08 -8.83 1.31
N ALA A 99 -3.19 -9.68 1.82
CA ALA A 99 -2.48 -10.65 1.00
C ALA A 99 -3.43 -11.78 0.57
N ARG A 100 -3.19 -12.35 -0.62
CA ARG A 100 -3.91 -13.54 -1.04
C ARG A 100 -3.55 -14.72 -0.14
N PRO A 101 -4.51 -15.55 0.33
CA PRO A 101 -4.24 -16.62 1.29
C PRO A 101 -3.18 -17.65 0.87
N ASP A 102 -2.98 -17.81 -0.44
CA ASP A 102 -2.01 -18.71 -1.07
C ASP A 102 -0.66 -18.03 -1.38
N SER A 103 -0.52 -16.74 -1.10
CA SER A 103 0.71 -15.98 -1.34
C SER A 103 1.65 -16.01 -0.13
N ASP A 104 2.94 -16.12 -0.42
CA ASP A 104 4.01 -15.90 0.57
C ASP A 104 3.90 -14.52 1.27
N GLN A 105 3.28 -13.53 0.62
CA GLN A 105 3.07 -12.19 1.21
C GLN A 105 2.15 -12.22 2.44
N CYS A 106 1.37 -13.28 2.68
CA CYS A 106 0.62 -13.45 3.92
C CYS A 106 1.54 -13.46 5.15
N PHE A 107 2.72 -14.05 5.04
CA PHE A 107 3.64 -14.27 6.17
C PHE A 107 5.00 -13.59 6.01
N CYS A 108 5.38 -13.25 4.78
CA CYS A 108 6.55 -12.47 4.45
C CYS A 108 6.15 -11.01 4.31
N THR A 109 5.96 -10.30 5.43
CA THR A 109 5.34 -8.97 5.43
C THR A 109 6.35 -7.81 5.47
N GLN A 110 7.63 -8.07 5.24
CA GLN A 110 8.68 -7.05 5.25
C GLN A 110 9.09 -6.68 3.82
N TYR A 111 9.18 -5.39 3.53
CA TYR A 111 9.46 -4.85 2.21
C TYR A 111 10.62 -3.86 2.25
N ILE A 112 11.65 -4.09 1.45
CA ILE A 112 12.67 -3.11 1.13
C ILE A 112 12.25 -2.43 -0.17
N ILE A 113 11.99 -1.14 -0.08
CA ILE A 113 11.52 -0.31 -1.18
C ILE A 113 12.71 0.39 -1.82
N TYR A 114 12.80 0.30 -3.13
CA TYR A 114 13.77 1.03 -3.96
C TYR A 114 13.06 1.83 -5.04
N GLU A 115 13.71 2.82 -5.63
CA GLU A 115 13.13 3.61 -6.73
C GLU A 115 13.39 2.94 -8.09
N ASP A 116 12.33 2.77 -8.88
CA ASP A 116 12.33 2.06 -10.18
C ASP A 116 13.32 2.60 -11.20
N LEU A 117 13.56 3.91 -11.17
CA LEU A 117 14.42 4.63 -12.10
C LEU A 117 15.87 4.68 -11.64
N SER A 118 16.17 4.09 -10.47
CA SER A 118 17.55 3.80 -10.12
C SER A 118 18.07 2.64 -10.96
N ASN A 119 19.36 2.62 -11.29
CA ASN A 119 20.01 1.46 -11.95
C ASN A 119 20.07 0.22 -11.03
N TYR A 120 19.34 0.22 -9.92
CA TYR A 120 19.28 -0.87 -8.97
C TYR A 120 18.23 -1.88 -9.41
N ARG A 121 18.68 -3.10 -9.71
CA ARG A 121 17.81 -4.26 -9.90
C ARG A 121 18.18 -5.30 -8.84
N PRO A 122 17.24 -5.71 -7.97
CA PRO A 122 17.53 -6.76 -7.02
C PRO A 122 17.78 -8.08 -7.77
N GLU A 123 18.77 -8.85 -7.33
CA GLU A 123 19.06 -10.18 -7.90
C GLU A 123 17.90 -11.16 -7.67
N ARG A 124 17.16 -10.98 -6.57
CA ARG A 124 15.99 -11.77 -6.21
C ARG A 124 14.90 -10.85 -5.65
N VAL A 125 13.65 -11.15 -5.99
CA VAL A 125 12.48 -10.42 -5.46
C VAL A 125 12.22 -10.69 -3.98
N ARG A 126 12.74 -11.81 -3.45
CA ARG A 126 12.60 -12.20 -2.04
C ARG A 126 13.85 -12.88 -1.49
N GLN A 127 14.17 -12.57 -0.24
CA GLN A 127 15.16 -13.29 0.57
C GLN A 127 14.59 -13.51 1.99
N GLY A 128 14.35 -14.77 2.36
CA GLY A 128 13.66 -15.09 3.62
C GLY A 128 12.26 -14.46 3.67
N LYS A 129 11.94 -13.75 4.76
CA LYS A 129 10.66 -13.02 4.93
C LYS A 129 10.67 -11.60 4.33
N VAL A 130 11.73 -11.21 3.62
CA VAL A 130 11.93 -9.84 3.13
C VAL A 130 11.81 -9.78 1.61
N TRP A 131 10.91 -8.94 1.13
CA TRP A 131 10.71 -8.63 -0.29
C TRP A 131 11.53 -7.41 -0.71
N MET A 132 11.93 -7.40 -1.98
CA MET A 132 12.46 -6.23 -2.68
C MET A 132 11.37 -5.73 -3.61
N ALA A 133 10.87 -4.52 -3.39
CA ALA A 133 9.77 -3.97 -4.19
C ALA A 133 10.10 -2.57 -4.74
N PRO A 134 9.74 -2.29 -6.01
CA PRO A 134 9.83 -0.94 -6.58
C PRO A 134 8.90 0.03 -5.85
N SER A 135 9.18 1.34 -5.95
CA SER A 135 8.33 2.36 -5.34
C SER A 135 7.00 2.51 -6.08
N SER A 136 6.97 2.22 -7.39
CA SER A 136 5.73 2.11 -8.16
C SER A 136 4.77 1.07 -7.58
N TRP A 137 5.27 -0.04 -7.04
CA TRP A 137 4.42 -1.08 -6.46
C TRP A 137 3.58 -0.55 -5.29
N ILE A 138 4.14 0.34 -4.46
CA ILE A 138 3.34 1.00 -3.39
C ILE A 138 2.22 1.82 -4.00
N ILE A 139 2.52 2.59 -5.05
CA ILE A 139 1.54 3.44 -5.72
C ILE A 139 0.43 2.58 -6.31
N ASP A 140 0.79 1.52 -7.04
CA ASP A 140 -0.17 0.61 -7.66
C ASP A 140 -1.05 -0.09 -6.62
N CYS A 141 -0.46 -0.53 -5.50
CA CYS A 141 -1.22 -1.11 -4.39
C CYS A 141 -2.24 -0.11 -3.80
N VAL A 142 -1.81 1.13 -3.54
CA VAL A 142 -2.69 2.16 -2.98
C VAL A 142 -3.80 2.55 -3.97
N MET A 143 -3.48 2.68 -5.25
CA MET A 143 -4.43 3.06 -6.30
C MET A 143 -5.49 1.98 -6.53
N SER A 144 -5.10 0.71 -6.43
CA SER A 144 -6.02 -0.44 -6.56
C SER A 144 -6.69 -0.83 -5.24
N PHE A 145 -6.18 -0.37 -4.10
CA PHE A 145 -6.54 -0.92 -2.79
C PHE A 145 -6.38 -2.46 -2.75
N GLU A 146 -5.25 -2.95 -3.27
CA GLU A 146 -4.87 -4.37 -3.25
C GLU A 146 -3.40 -4.51 -2.84
N LEU A 147 -3.07 -5.57 -2.09
CA LEU A 147 -1.67 -5.95 -1.90
C LEU A 147 -1.23 -6.78 -3.11
N LEU A 148 -0.59 -6.13 -4.07
CA LEU A 148 -0.24 -6.76 -5.34
C LEU A 148 0.89 -7.80 -5.18
N PRO A 149 0.81 -8.94 -5.89
CA PRO A 149 1.86 -9.96 -5.86
C PRO A 149 3.17 -9.46 -6.47
N LEU A 150 4.29 -9.93 -5.90
CA LEU A 150 5.66 -9.58 -6.33
C LEU A 150 6.42 -10.74 -6.97
N ASP A 151 5.91 -11.96 -6.80
CA ASP A 151 6.47 -13.23 -7.29
C ASP A 151 6.03 -13.60 -8.71
N SER A 152 4.96 -12.99 -9.22
CA SER A 152 4.39 -13.28 -10.54
C SER A 152 4.93 -12.41 -11.69
N ARG A 153 6.21 -11.98 -11.64
CA ARG A 153 6.87 -11.24 -12.73
C ARG A 153 8.20 -11.87 -13.15
#